data_AF-A0A7S3FHG1-F1
#
_entry.id   AF-A0A7S3FHG1-F1
#
_cell.length_a   1.000
_cell.length_b   1.000
_cell.length_c   1.000
_cell.angle_alpha   90.00
_cell.angle_beta   90.00
_cell.angle_gamma   90.00
#
_symmetry.space_group_name_H-M   'P 1'
#
loop_
_entity.id
_entity.type
_entity.pdbx_description
1 polymer ?
#
loop_
_entity_poly.entity_id
_entity_poly.type
_entity_poly.pdbx_seq_one_letter_code
_entity_poly.pdbx_strand_id
1 'polypeptide(L)'
;IEYGTALLMNLSLRSSGKDRCAEPRLDTLSVLSQLMESDIMQVRTYVNGTLYSILVRASLKERAGEIGLADSLRALIEHSDGREDGQDQQFARQIKYILERLEGDPPEEGDPPSDGEDEAEEE
;
A
#
# COMPACT_ATOMS: atom_id res chain seq x y z
N ILE A 1 -16.75 1.19 4.69
CA ILE A 1 -15.57 0.63 3.96
C ILE A 1 -14.28 0.94 4.72
N GLU A 2 -14.21 2.13 5.33
CA GLU A 2 -13.13 2.66 6.16
C GLU A 2 -12.58 1.65 7.16
N TYR A 3 -13.43 1.05 7.99
CA TYR A 3 -13.02 0.07 9.00
C TYR A 3 -12.35 -1.17 8.38
N GLY A 4 -12.84 -1.65 7.24
CA GLY A 4 -12.25 -2.78 6.54
C GLY A 4 -10.86 -2.45 5.99
N THR A 5 -10.70 -1.26 5.41
CA THR A 5 -9.40 -0.79 4.90
C THR A 5 -8.41 -0.50 6.02
N ALA A 6 -8.86 0.05 7.15
CA ALA A 6 -8.02 0.27 8.33
C ALA A 6 -7.51 -1.05 8.91
N LEU A 7 -8.40 -2.04 9.06
CA LEU A 7 -8.02 -3.37 9.52
C LEU A 7 -7.03 -4.03 8.55
N LEU A 8 -7.29 -3.95 7.25
CA LEU A 8 -6.38 -4.48 6.23
C LEU A 8 -5.00 -3.84 6.33
N MET A 9 -4.93 -2.51 6.49
CA MET A 9 -3.66 -1.81 6.68
C MET A 9 -2.92 -2.35 7.90
N ASN A 10 -3.56 -2.42 9.06
CA ASN A 10 -2.94 -2.92 10.30
C ASN A 10 -2.42 -4.35 10.15
N LEU A 11 -3.21 -5.23 9.53
CA LEU A 11 -2.78 -6.60 9.25
C LEU A 11 -1.59 -6.62 8.29
N SER A 12 -1.57 -5.76 7.27
CA SER A 12 -0.51 -5.69 6.28
C SER A 12 0.80 -5.08 6.79
N LEU A 13 0.84 -4.50 8.00
CA LEU A 13 2.10 -4.06 8.64
C LEU A 13 2.90 -5.28 9.12
N ARG A 14 2.20 -6.34 9.55
CA ARG A 14 2.77 -7.62 9.99
C ARG A 14 3.30 -8.42 8.80
N SER A 15 4.41 -9.13 9.00
CA SER A 15 5.06 -9.92 7.94
C SER A 15 4.13 -11.02 7.42
N SER A 16 3.46 -11.72 8.33
CA SER A 16 2.41 -12.69 7.99
C SER A 16 1.25 -12.08 7.18
N GLY A 17 0.86 -10.84 7.46
CA GLY A 17 -0.18 -10.15 6.69
C GLY A 17 0.27 -9.79 5.26
N LYS A 18 1.53 -9.36 5.09
CA LYS A 18 2.12 -9.13 3.76
C LYS A 18 2.16 -10.42 2.94
N ASP A 19 2.55 -11.53 3.56
CA ASP A 19 2.60 -12.84 2.91
C ASP A 19 1.21 -13.31 2.47
N ARG A 20 0.20 -13.11 3.34
CA ARG A 20 -1.20 -13.38 2.98
C ARG A 20 -1.66 -12.52 1.81
N CYS A 21 -1.34 -11.23 1.81
CA CYS A 21 -1.66 -10.34 0.67
C CYS A 21 -1.00 -10.80 -0.63
N ALA A 22 0.15 -11.47 -0.54
CA ALA A 22 0.89 -12.01 -1.66
C ALA A 22 0.35 -13.36 -2.17
N GLU A 23 -0.62 -13.99 -1.52
CA GLU A 23 -1.16 -15.26 -1.97
C GLU A 23 -1.83 -15.14 -3.36
N PRO A 24 -1.56 -16.04 -4.33
CA PRO A 24 -2.10 -15.93 -5.69
C PRO A 24 -3.62 -15.99 -5.79
N ARG A 25 -4.27 -16.64 -4.81
CA ARG A 25 -5.74 -16.76 -4.75
C ARG A 25 -6.44 -15.46 -4.33
N LEU A 26 -5.69 -14.46 -3.84
CA LEU A 26 -6.23 -13.18 -3.43
C LEU A 26 -5.93 -12.12 -4.49
N ASP A 27 -6.97 -11.41 -4.91
CA ASP A 27 -6.86 -10.28 -5.85
C ASP A 27 -6.60 -8.95 -5.13
N THR A 28 -5.71 -8.97 -4.14
CA THR A 28 -5.48 -7.86 -3.21
C THR A 28 -5.05 -6.58 -3.94
N LEU A 29 -4.14 -6.69 -4.92
CA LEU A 29 -3.64 -5.52 -5.65
C LEU A 29 -4.69 -4.84 -6.52
N SER A 30 -5.53 -5.61 -7.23
CA SER A 30 -6.61 -5.05 -8.04
C SER A 30 -7.62 -4.30 -7.18
N VAL A 31 -8.01 -4.87 -6.05
CA VAL A 31 -8.93 -4.22 -5.10
C VAL A 31 -8.33 -2.93 -4.54
N LEU A 32 -7.05 -2.96 -4.12
CA LEU A 32 -6.37 -1.75 -3.62
C LEU A 32 -6.23 -0.68 -4.71
N SER A 33 -5.90 -1.08 -5.95
CA SER A 33 -5.79 -0.17 -7.09
C SER A 33 -7.12 0.51 -7.41
N GLN A 34 -8.26 -0.16 -7.23
CA GLN A 34 -9.57 0.47 -7.41
C GLN A 34 -9.92 1.43 -6.26
N LEU A 35 -9.49 1.12 -5.04
CA LEU A 35 -9.82 1.92 -3.85
C LEU A 35 -8.93 3.15 -3.64
N MET A 36 -7.78 3.24 -4.32
CA MET A 36 -6.85 4.37 -4.18
C MET A 36 -7.41 5.69 -4.72
N GLU A 37 -8.40 5.62 -5.61
CA GLU A 37 -9.13 6.77 -6.18
C GLU A 37 -10.37 7.15 -5.37
N SER A 38 -10.59 6.53 -4.21
CA SER A 38 -11.75 6.80 -3.37
C SER A 38 -11.85 8.28 -2.96
N ASP A 39 -13.06 8.85 -3.07
CA ASP A 39 -13.33 10.20 -2.56
C ASP A 39 -13.12 10.30 -1.04
N ILE A 40 -13.20 9.16 -0.33
CA ILE A 40 -13.04 9.09 1.12
C ILE A 40 -11.54 9.12 1.46
N MET A 41 -11.08 10.26 1.98
CA MET A 41 -9.68 10.48 2.36
C MET A 41 -9.11 9.39 3.29
N GLN A 42 -9.89 8.91 4.25
CA GLN A 42 -9.46 7.84 5.15
C GLN A 42 -9.19 6.53 4.40
N VAL A 43 -10.07 6.16 3.46
CA VAL A 43 -9.89 4.99 2.60
C VAL A 43 -8.60 5.12 1.80
N ARG A 44 -8.36 6.26 1.14
CA ARG A 44 -7.10 6.53 0.42
C ARG A 44 -5.88 6.38 1.32
N THR A 45 -5.94 6.93 2.53
CA THR A 45 -4.83 6.86 3.49
C THR A 45 -4.49 5.42 3.86
N TYR A 46 -5.51 4.61 4.17
CA TYR A 46 -5.31 3.20 4.54
C TYR A 46 -4.87 2.33 3.36
N VAL A 47 -5.42 2.57 2.17
CA VAL A 47 -5.02 1.89 0.93
C VAL A 47 -3.57 2.22 0.57
N ASN A 48 -3.19 3.50 0.63
CA ASN A 48 -1.83 3.95 0.36
C ASN A 48 -0.82 3.31 1.32
N GLY A 49 -1.16 3.27 2.62
CA GLY A 49 -0.35 2.58 3.63
C GLY A 49 -0.24 1.07 3.37
N THR A 50 -1.34 0.43 2.98
CA THR A 50 -1.35 -1.00 2.64
C THR A 50 -0.45 -1.28 1.44
N LEU A 51 -0.59 -0.53 0.34
CA LEU A 51 0.22 -0.67 -0.87
C LEU A 51 1.72 -0.51 -0.56
N TYR A 52 2.09 0.55 0.18
CA TYR A 52 3.48 0.76 0.58
C TYR A 52 4.04 -0.42 1.39
N SER A 53 3.25 -0.96 2.31
CA SER A 53 3.65 -2.07 3.18
C SER A 53 3.86 -3.38 2.42
N ILE A 54 2.94 -3.74 1.52
CA ILE A 54 2.96 -5.04 0.83
C ILE A 54 3.89 -5.09 -0.38
N LEU A 55 4.14 -3.94 -1.02
CA LEU A 55 5.03 -3.83 -2.19
C LEU A 55 6.52 -4.08 -1.87
N VAL A 56 6.84 -4.56 -0.67
CA VAL A 56 8.15 -5.17 -0.38
C VAL A 56 8.31 -6.55 -1.02
N ARG A 57 7.21 -7.27 -1.30
CA ARG A 57 7.24 -8.63 -1.85
C ARG A 57 7.40 -8.60 -3.36
N ALA A 58 8.40 -9.30 -3.88
CA ALA A 58 8.67 -9.37 -5.32
C ALA A 58 7.45 -9.85 -6.14
N SER A 59 6.73 -10.87 -5.67
CA SER A 59 5.53 -11.39 -6.34
C SER A 59 4.36 -10.40 -6.41
N LEU A 60 4.34 -9.37 -5.56
CA LEU A 60 3.37 -8.28 -5.64
C LEU A 60 3.86 -7.18 -6.59
N LYS A 61 5.17 -6.91 -6.65
CA LYS A 61 5.74 -6.00 -7.67
C LYS A 61 5.54 -6.50 -9.08
N GLU A 62 5.75 -7.80 -9.32
CA GLU A 62 5.51 -8.44 -10.62
C GLU A 62 4.06 -8.27 -11.06
N ARG A 63 3.10 -8.63 -10.20
CA ARG A 63 1.67 -8.43 -10.45
C ARG A 63 1.28 -6.97 -10.64
N ALA A 64 1.90 -6.05 -9.90
CA ALA A 64 1.69 -4.62 -10.08
C ALA A 64 2.13 -4.16 -11.49
N GLY A 65 3.18 -4.76 -12.05
CA GLY A 65 3.59 -4.57 -13.43
C GLY A 65 2.55 -5.10 -14.44
N GLU A 66 1.99 -6.28 -14.19
CA GLU A 66 0.96 -6.89 -15.06
C GLU A 66 -0.31 -6.05 -15.17
N ILE A 67 -0.72 -5.39 -14.07
CA ILE A 67 -1.91 -4.54 -14.03
C ILE A 67 -1.64 -3.07 -14.38
N GLY A 68 -0.39 -2.69 -14.66
CA GLY A 68 -0.03 -1.31 -15.01
C GLY A 68 -0.10 -0.31 -13.85
N LEU A 69 0.09 -0.77 -12.60
CA LEU A 69 -0.06 0.08 -11.41
C LEU A 69 0.86 1.31 -11.43
N ALA A 70 2.07 1.19 -11.97
CA ALA A 70 3.01 2.31 -12.07
C ALA A 70 2.45 3.47 -12.90
N ASP A 71 1.77 3.17 -14.00
CA ASP A 71 1.17 4.18 -14.87
C ASP A 71 -0.03 4.86 -14.19
N SER A 72 -0.86 4.07 -13.47
CA SER A 72 -1.93 4.60 -12.63
C SER A 72 -1.40 5.56 -11.56
N LEU A 73 -0.32 5.19 -10.85
CA LEU A 73 0.30 6.05 -9.83
C LEU A 73 0.82 7.37 -10.43
N ARG A 74 1.48 7.32 -11.60
CA ARG A 74 1.97 8.53 -12.28
C ARG A 74 0.83 9.44 -12.73
N ALA A 75 -0.25 8.89 -13.28
CA ALA A 75 -1.43 9.65 -13.66
C ALA A 75 -2.06 10.35 -12.44
N LEU A 76 -2.14 9.67 -11.29
CA LEU A 76 -2.66 10.27 -10.05
C LEU A 76 -1.80 11.43 -9.55
N ILE A 77 -0.47 11.31 -9.64
CA ILE A 77 0.45 12.41 -9.31
C ILE A 77 0.17 13.62 -10.21
N GLU A 78 0.11 13.41 -11.53
CA GLU A 78 -0.12 14.50 -12.50
C GLU A 78 -1.44 15.23 -12.26
N HIS A 79 -2.51 14.49 -11.93
CA HIS A 79 -3.81 15.07 -11.61
C HIS A 79 -3.85 15.84 -10.28
N SER A 80 -2.91 15.58 -9.37
CA SER A 80 -2.83 16.19 -8.03
C SER A 80 -1.85 17.35 -7.93
N ASP A 81 -0.78 17.38 -8.76
CA ASP A 81 0.28 18.40 -8.72
C ASP A 81 -0.20 19.82 -9.15
N GLY A 82 -1.44 19.97 -9.63
CA GLY A 82 -2.05 21.26 -10.01
C GLY A 82 -2.94 21.92 -8.95
N ARG A 83 -3.09 21.34 -7.75
CA ARG A 83 -4.00 21.82 -6.70
C ARG A 83 -3.23 22.34 -5.49
N GLU A 84 -3.54 23.56 -5.05
CA GLU A 84 -2.88 24.20 -3.90
C GLU A 84 -3.39 23.71 -2.53
N ASP A 85 -4.35 22.77 -2.51
CA ASP A 85 -4.87 22.22 -1.26
C ASP A 85 -3.84 21.33 -0.56
N GLY A 86 -3.66 21.53 0.75
CA GLY A 86 -2.68 20.78 1.55
C GLY A 86 -2.94 19.27 1.58
N GLN A 87 -4.20 18.84 1.42
CA GLN A 87 -4.58 17.43 1.38
C GLN A 87 -4.16 16.77 0.06
N ASP A 88 -4.31 17.48 -1.06
CA ASP A 88 -3.91 16.98 -2.38
C ASP A 88 -2.37 16.85 -2.47
N GLN A 89 -1.63 17.78 -1.87
CA GLN A 89 -0.17 17.66 -1.74
C GLN A 89 0.26 16.46 -0.90
N GLN A 90 -0.46 16.17 0.19
CA GLN A 90 -0.18 14.98 1.01
C GLN A 90 -0.48 13.70 0.24
N PHE A 91 -1.60 13.67 -0.48
CA PHE A 91 -1.96 12.55 -1.34
C PHE A 91 -0.89 12.31 -2.41
N ALA A 92 -0.49 13.35 -3.16
CA ALA A 92 0.57 13.27 -4.17
C ALA A 92 1.87 12.70 -3.59
N ARG A 93 2.28 13.14 -2.39
CA ARG A 93 3.46 12.61 -1.69
C ARG A 93 3.33 11.13 -1.35
N GLN A 94 2.16 10.70 -0.84
CA GLN A 94 1.92 9.28 -0.56
C GLN A 94 2.03 8.43 -1.82
N ILE A 95 1.46 8.89 -2.94
CA ILE A 95 1.56 8.20 -4.22
C ILE A 95 3.02 8.12 -4.71
N LYS A 96 3.81 9.19 -4.56
CA LYS A 96 5.26 9.21 -4.87
C LYS A 96 6.02 8.13 -4.09
N TYR A 97 5.79 8.01 -2.78
CA TYR A 97 6.43 6.95 -1.98
C TYR A 97 6.04 5.53 -2.41
N ILE A 98 4.80 5.31 -2.84
CA ILE A 98 4.36 4.00 -3.34
C ILE A 98 5.06 3.69 -4.67
N LEU A 99 5.18 4.68 -5.57
CA LEU A 99 5.89 4.53 -6.83
C LEU A 99 7.36 4.19 -6.61
N GLU A 100 8.05 4.93 -5.74
CA GLU A 100 9.43 4.63 -5.35
C GLU A 100 9.57 3.23 -4.75
N ARG A 101 8.61 2.81 -3.92
CA ARG A 101 8.61 1.46 -3.33
C ARG A 101 8.41 0.36 -4.38
N LEU A 102 7.57 0.61 -5.38
CA LEU A 102 7.31 -0.31 -6.49
C LEU A 102 8.54 -0.46 -7.39
N GLU A 103 9.16 0.66 -7.77
CA GLU A 103 10.30 0.69 -8.70
C GLU A 103 11.65 0.36 -8.06
N GLY A 104 11.79 0.59 -6.76
CA GLY A 104 13.04 0.29 -6.04
C GLY A 104 13.30 -1.22 -5.93
N ASP A 105 14.52 -1.58 -5.56
CA ASP A 105 14.85 -2.98 -5.31
C ASP A 105 14.18 -3.50 -4.03
N PRO A 106 13.82 -4.80 -3.95
CA PRO A 106 13.43 -5.41 -2.69
C PRO A 106 14.62 -5.38 -1.69
N PRO A 107 14.37 -5.26 -0.39
CA PRO A 107 15.44 -5.22 0.61
C PRO A 107 16.29 -6.50 0.58
N GLU A 108 17.63 -6.34 0.58
CA GLU A 108 18.60 -7.45 0.44
C GLU A 108 18.49 -8.50 1.56
N GLU A 109 18.21 -8.08 2.79
CA GLU A 109 18.06 -8.96 3.97
C GLU A 109 16.63 -9.46 4.18
N GLY A 110 15.74 -9.22 3.20
CA GLY A 110 14.31 -9.44 3.38
C GLY A 110 13.68 -8.37 4.29
N ASP A 111 12.35 -8.42 4.40
CA ASP A 111 11.59 -7.54 5.29
C ASP A 111 11.73 -8.09 6.73
N PRO A 112 12.28 -7.32 7.69
CA PRO A 112 12.44 -7.80 9.05
C PRO A 112 11.09 -8.25 9.62
N PRO A 113 11.05 -9.31 10.45
CA PRO A 113 9.80 -9.77 11.04
C PRO A 113 9.21 -8.67 11.91
N SER A 114 8.07 -8.11 11.48
CA SER A 114 7.29 -7.13 12.25
C SER A 114 6.29 -7.80 13.21
N ASP A 115 6.39 -9.12 13.38
CA ASP A 115 5.46 -9.93 14.15
C ASP A 115 5.89 -10.08 15.63
N GLY A 116 6.91 -9.33 16.07
CA GLY A 116 7.46 -9.37 17.43
C GLY A 116 6.88 -8.29 18.36
N GLU A 117 6.41 -8.74 19.53
CA GLU A 117 5.88 -8.00 20.69
C GLU A 117 4.38 -7.62 20.66
N ASP A 118 3.52 -8.64 20.56
CA ASP A 118 2.35 -8.68 21.46
C ASP A 118 2.85 -9.22 22.81
N GLU A 119 3.58 -8.41 23.59
CA GLU A 119 3.79 -8.73 25.00
C GLU A 119 2.40 -8.74 25.65
N ALA A 120 2.00 -9.92 26.11
CA ALA A 120 0.75 -10.16 26.81
C ALA A 120 0.55 -9.11 27.90
N GLU A 121 -0.63 -8.49 27.94
CA GLU A 121 -1.11 -7.80 29.13
C GLU A 121 -1.04 -8.80 30.30
N GLU A 122 0.00 -8.71 31.13
CA GLU A 122 0.00 -9.29 32.47
C GLU A 122 -0.99 -8.47 33.32
N GLU A 123 -1.86 -9.21 34.03
CA GLU A 123 -3.07 -8.79 34.77
C GLU A 123 -3.03 -7.44 35.53
#